data_AF-A0A1E5UQI9-F1
#
_entry.id   AF-A0A1E5UQI9-F1
#
_cell.length_a   1.000
_cell.length_b   1.000
_cell.length_c   1.000
_cell.angle_alpha   90.00
_cell.angle_beta   90.00
_cell.angle_gamma   90.00
#
_symmetry.space_group_name_H-M   'P 1'
#
loop_
_entity.id
_entity.type
_entity.pdbx_description
1 polymer ?
#
loop_
_entity_poly.entity_id
_entity_poly.type
_entity_poly.pdbx_seq_one_letter_code
_entity_poly.pdbx_strand_id
1 'polypeptide(L)' 'LSMIPKPEHVPAEHYAAFILLCCWQLWNRRNGVIFRNEVSTLRQTLQACREEARLWGCRLPRSAVTVCDSWCTIFFSAM' A
#
# COMPACT_ATOMS: atom_id res chain seq x y z
N LEU A 1 8.49 -5.48 12.47
CA LEU A 1 8.55 -4.25 11.63
C LEU A 1 9.88 -3.48 11.76
N SER A 2 10.70 -3.72 12.79
CA SER A 2 11.93 -2.95 13.10
C SER A 2 13.17 -3.22 12.22
N MET A 3 13.05 -3.93 11.09
CA MET A 3 14.20 -4.38 10.29
C MET A 3 14.12 -4.01 8.80
N ILE A 4 13.04 -3.34 8.34
CA ILE A 4 12.95 -2.90 6.94
C ILE A 4 13.40 -1.44 6.89
N PRO A 5 14.57 -1.14 6.30
CA PRO A 5 15.02 0.24 6.16
C PRO A 5 14.05 1.00 5.27
N LYS A 6 13.64 2.20 5.72
CA LYS A 6 12.76 3.08 4.95
C LYS A 6 13.46 3.52 3.66
N PRO A 7 12.90 3.24 2.46
CA PRO A 7 13.45 3.80 1.24
C PRO A 7 13.42 5.33 1.27
N GLU A 8 14.40 5.99 0.66
CA GLU A 8 14.54 7.45 0.72
C GLU A 8 13.29 8.19 0.21
N HIS A 9 12.72 7.72 -0.90
CA HIS A 9 11.56 8.31 -1.57
C HIS A 9 10.22 8.05 -0.87
N VAL A 10 10.19 7.24 0.20
CA VAL A 10 8.97 6.97 0.97
C VAL A 10 8.91 7.93 2.16
N PRO A 11 7.78 8.63 2.41
CA PRO A 11 7.63 9.48 3.58
C PRO A 11 7.92 8.73 4.89
N ALA A 12 8.65 9.37 5.81
CA ALA A 12 8.88 8.81 7.15
C ALA A 12 7.61 8.85 8.00
N GLU A 13 6.80 9.89 7.81
CA GLU A 13 5.50 10.03 8.44
C GLU A 13 4.61 8.85 8.03
N HIS A 14 3.98 8.21 9.02
CA HIS A 14 3.12 7.04 8.83
C HIS A 14 3.78 5.85 8.08
N TYR A 15 5.12 5.73 8.05
CA TYR A 15 5.80 4.63 7.36
C TYR A 15 5.37 3.23 7.83
N ALA A 16 5.15 3.04 9.13
CA ALA A 16 4.64 1.77 9.66
C ALA A 16 3.25 1.42 9.11
N ALA A 17 2.38 2.41 8.92
CA ALA A 17 1.07 2.23 8.30
C ALA A 17 1.19 1.84 6.83
N PHE A 18 2.13 2.47 6.10
CA PHE A 18 2.43 2.09 4.72
C PHE A 18 2.87 0.62 4.60
N ILE A 19 3.77 0.15 5.50
CA ILE A 19 4.17 -1.26 5.51
C ILE A 19 3.00 -2.19 5.84
N LEU A 20 2.16 -1.83 6.82
CA LEU A 20 0.96 -2.61 7.16
C LEU A 20 0.02 -2.73 5.96
N LEU A 21 -0.19 -1.66 5.21
CA LEU A 21 -0.98 -1.67 3.98
C LEU A 21 -0.39 -2.64 2.94
N CYS A 22 0.92 -2.57 2.68
CA CYS A 22 1.59 -3.50 1.78
C CYS A 22 1.42 -4.96 2.22
N CYS A 23 1.65 -5.26 3.50
CA CYS A 23 1.48 -6.59 4.06
C CYS A 23 0.03 -7.08 3.96
N TRP A 24 -0.94 -6.20 4.20
CA TRP A 24 -2.37 -6.49 4.07
C TRP A 24 -2.74 -6.87 2.64
N GLN A 25 -2.26 -6.11 1.65
CA GLN A 25 -2.52 -6.40 0.24
C GLN A 25 -1.87 -7.70 -0.23
N LEU A 26 -0.65 -8.00 0.22
CA LEU A 26 0.00 -9.29 -0.04
C LEU A 26 -0.77 -10.46 0.58
N TRP A 27 -1.26 -10.30 1.81
CA TRP A 27 -2.09 -11.29 2.48
C TRP A 27 -3.41 -11.52 1.74
N ASN A 28 -4.10 -10.44 1.35
CA ASN A 28 -5.34 -10.51 0.56
C ASN A 28 -5.12 -11.20 -0.78
N ARG A 29 -4.05 -10.83 -1.50
CA ARG A 29 -3.68 -11.44 -2.79
C ARG A 29 -3.47 -12.94 -2.64
N ARG A 30 -2.66 -13.35 -1.66
CA ARG A 30 -2.40 -14.77 -1.38
C ARG A 30 -3.69 -15.52 -1.07
N ASN A 31 -4.56 -14.96 -0.24
CA ASN A 31 -5.85 -15.59 0.09
C ASN A 31 -6.78 -15.67 -1.11
N GLY A 32 -6.78 -14.67 -1.99
CA GLY A 32 -7.51 -14.70 -3.25
C GLY A 32 -7.07 -15.86 -4.15
N VAL A 33 -5.76 -16.09 -4.28
CA VAL A 33 -5.22 -17.25 -5.03
C VAL A 33 -5.71 -18.56 -4.38
N ILE A 34 -5.46 -18.72 -3.09
CA ILE A 34 -5.65 -20.01 -2.41
C ILE A 34 -7.12 -20.38 -2.25
N PHE A 35 -7.97 -19.42 -1.88
CA PHE A 35 -9.36 -19.70 -1.50
C PHE A 35 -10.38 -19.38 -2.59
N ARG A 36 -10.04 -18.53 -3.56
CA ARG A 36 -10.96 -18.08 -4.62
C ARG A 36 -10.46 -18.36 -6.03
N ASN A 37 -9.31 -19.01 -6.18
CA ASN A 37 -8.67 -19.29 -7.46
C ASN A 37 -8.45 -18.01 -8.30
N GLU A 38 -8.21 -16.87 -7.64
CA GLU A 38 -8.01 -15.60 -8.32
C GLU A 38 -6.66 -15.55 -9.04
N VAL A 39 -6.70 -15.20 -10.32
CA VAL A 39 -5.50 -14.82 -11.08
C VAL A 39 -5.50 -13.31 -11.21
N SER A 40 -4.60 -12.66 -10.47
CA SER A 40 -4.32 -11.24 -10.68
C SER A 40 -2.84 -11.02 -10.96
N THR A 41 -2.60 -10.11 -11.89
CA THR A 41 -1.27 -9.66 -12.28
C THR A 41 -0.66 -8.78 -11.20
N LEU A 42 0.67 -8.57 -11.28
CA LEU A 42 1.36 -7.61 -10.41
C LEU A 42 0.73 -6.22 -10.53
N ARG A 43 0.40 -5.78 -11.75
CA ARG A 43 -0.25 -4.49 -12.01
C ARG A 43 -1.59 -4.36 -11.28
N GLN A 44 -2.47 -5.36 -11.37
CA GLN A 44 -3.76 -5.34 -10.65
C GLN A 44 -3.57 -5.31 -9.13
N THR A 45 -2.56 -6.01 -8.62
CA THR A 45 -2.22 -5.98 -7.19
C THR A 45 -1.77 -4.58 -6.76
N LEU A 46 -0.93 -3.91 -7.55
CA LEU A 46 -0.49 -2.54 -7.28
C LEU A 46 -1.62 -1.51 -7.42
N GLN A 47 -2.56 -1.72 -8.34
CA GLN A 47 -3.80 -0.93 -8.41
C GLN A 47 -4.60 -1.03 -7.11
N ALA A 48 -4.80 -2.25 -6.59
CA ALA A 48 -5.48 -2.47 -5.32
C ALA A 48 -4.74 -1.80 -4.14
N CYS A 49 -3.41 -1.85 -4.11
CA CYS A 49 -2.61 -1.12 -3.12
C CYS A 49 -2.84 0.40 -3.19
N ARG A 50 -2.91 0.98 -4.39
CA ARG A 50 -3.19 2.41 -4.58
C ARG A 50 -4.59 2.79 -4.10
N GLU A 51 -5.58 1.97 -4.40
CA GLU A 51 -6.97 2.19 -3.95
C GLU A 51 -7.07 2.12 -2.43
N GLU A 52 -6.43 1.14 -1.81
CA GLU A 52 -6.36 1.03 -0.36
C GLU A 52 -5.65 2.24 0.25
N ALA A 53 -4.56 2.73 -0.36
CA ALA A 53 -3.85 3.92 0.13
C ALA A 53 -4.76 5.14 0.18
N ARG A 54 -5.59 5.34 -0.87
CA ARG A 54 -6.60 6.42 -0.90
C ARG A 54 -7.61 6.29 0.23
N LEU A 55 -8.12 5.09 0.47
CA LEU A 55 -9.08 4.83 1.56
C LEU A 55 -8.46 5.07 2.94
N TRP A 56 -7.17 4.76 3.09
CA TRP A 56 -6.41 5.07 4.30
C TRP A 56 -6.27 6.57 4.54
N GLY A 57 -6.20 7.39 3.47
CA GLY A 57 -6.23 8.85 3.57
C GLY A 57 -7.44 9.38 4.36
N CYS A 58 -8.61 8.72 4.26
CA CYS A 58 -9.79 9.09 5.04
C CYS A 58 -9.66 8.84 6.55
N ARG A 59 -8.68 8.04 6.97
CA ARG A 59 -8.41 7.68 8.38
C ARG A 59 -7.24 8.46 8.97
N LEU A 60 -6.50 9.20 8.15
CA LEU A 60 -5.38 10.01 8.59
C LEU A 60 -5.84 11.43 9.00
N PRO A 61 -5.09 12.12 9.86
CA PRO A 61 -5.31 13.54 10.11
C PRO A 61 -5.23 14.35 8.81
N ARG A 62 -5.98 15.46 8.72
CA ARG A 62 -5.95 16.33 7.53
C ARG A 62 -4.55 16.84 7.16
N SER A 63 -3.66 16.96 8.14
CA SER A 63 -2.26 17.33 7.93
C SER A 63 -1.46 16.29 7.14
N ALA A 64 -1.90 15.04 7.11
CA ALA A 64 -1.18 13.91 6.50
C ALA A 64 -1.77 13.47 5.15
N VAL A 65 -2.66 14.28 4.54
CA VAL A 65 -3.23 13.99 3.21
C VAL A 65 -2.15 13.83 2.14
N THR A 66 -1.11 14.67 2.19
CA THR A 66 0.04 14.62 1.26
C THR A 66 0.84 13.31 1.35
N VAL A 67 0.83 12.66 2.51
CA VAL A 67 1.47 11.34 2.72
C VAL A 67 0.71 10.26 1.95
N CYS A 68 -0.63 10.30 1.97
CA CYS A 68 -1.48 9.41 1.19
C CYS A 68 -1.27 9.58 -0.32
N ASP A 69 -1.19 10.82 -0.81
CA ASP A 69 -0.90 11.11 -2.22
C ASP A 69 0.49 10.59 -2.64
N SER A 70 1.47 10.69 -1.74
CA SER A 70 2.81 10.14 -1.95
C SER A 70 2.77 8.63 -2.07
N TRP A 71 2.04 7.92 -1.20
CA TRP A 71 1.84 6.46 -1.31
C TRP A 71 1.17 6.06 -2.63
N CYS A 72 0.16 6.82 -3.04
CA CYS A 72 -0.51 6.60 -4.32
C CYS A 72 0.46 6.74 -5.50
N THR A 73 1.35 7.74 -5.45
CA THR A 73 2.38 7.97 -6.46
C THR A 73 3.40 6.83 -6.48
N ILE A 74 3.82 6.33 -5.32
CA ILE A 74 4.72 5.18 -5.21
C ILE A 74 4.13 3.95 -5.90
N PHE A 75 2.89 3.57 -5.56
CA PHE A 75 2.24 2.45 -6.22
C PHE A 75 2.02 2.68 -7.71
N PHE A 76 1.72 3.93 -8.10
CA PHE A 76 1.59 4.27 -9.52
C PHE A 76 2.88 4.12 -10.30
N SER A 77 4.01 4.53 -9.73
CA SER A 77 5.32 4.41 -10.37
C SER A 77 5.81 2.97 -10.50
N ALA A 78 5.29 2.05 -9.70
CA ALA A 78 5.66 0.64 -9.70
C ALA A 78 4.82 -0.24 -10.66
N MET A 79 3.74 0.30 -11.26
CA MET A 79 2.79 -0.41 -12.14
C MET A 79 3.25 -0.55 -13.59
#